data_AF-A4P0F5-F1
#
_entry.id   AF-A4P0F5-F1
#
_cell.length_a   1.000
_cell.length_b   1.000
_cell.length_c   1.000
_cell.angle_alpha   90.00
_cell.angle_beta   90.00
_cell.angle_gamma   90.00
#
_symmetry.space_group_name_H-M   'P 1'
#
loop_
_entity.id
_entity.type
_entity.pdbx_description
1 polymer ?
#
loop_
_entity_poly.entity_id
_entity_poly.type
_entity_poly.pdbx_seq_one_letter_code
_entity_poly.pdbx_strand_id
1 'polypeptide(L)'
;MGVWVAERVLQGIRLKSSTAVNGTGLPCDDSFGIPYAIFKGTLENLTENTRSKFERRICGDKVSFERYQQFSARPFNKIHQELTALFAMIQQDKRTDLIHWTNAWVSSRDKIFTPANQHQYWASRCAVQEIEGEHYVFSRFTHWSALWNH
;
A
#
# COMPACT_ATOMS: atom_id res chain seq x y z
N MET A 1 0.62 -1.87 -2.11
CA MET A 1 0.25 -2.00 -3.55
C MET A 1 -0.86 -3.02 -3.82
N GLY A 2 -1.31 -3.81 -2.84
CA GLY A 2 -2.36 -4.82 -3.06
C GLY A 2 -3.70 -4.25 -3.53
N VAL A 3 -4.01 -2.98 -3.26
CA VAL A 3 -5.22 -2.27 -3.72
C VAL A 3 -5.34 -2.33 -5.25
N TRP A 4 -4.33 -1.83 -5.98
CA TRP A 4 -4.28 -1.89 -7.45
C TRP A 4 -4.36 -3.33 -7.97
N VAL A 5 -3.69 -4.28 -7.31
CA VAL A 5 -3.73 -5.71 -7.71
C VAL A 5 -5.14 -6.28 -7.55
N ALA A 6 -5.80 -6.01 -6.43
CA ALA A 6 -7.14 -6.48 -6.13
C ALA A 6 -8.17 -5.97 -7.15
N GLU A 7 -8.04 -4.70 -7.59
CA GLU A 7 -8.90 -4.15 -8.66
C GLU A 7 -8.85 -4.99 -9.94
N ARG A 8 -7.68 -5.50 -10.33
CA ARG A 8 -7.53 -6.33 -11.55
C ARG A 8 -8.00 -7.77 -11.32
N VAL A 9 -7.64 -8.34 -10.18
CA VAL A 9 -7.89 -9.77 -9.89
C VAL A 9 -9.36 -10.04 -9.58
N LEU A 10 -10.04 -9.10 -8.91
CA LEU A 10 -11.40 -9.27 -8.43
C LEU A 10 -12.45 -8.55 -9.29
N GLN A 11 -12.05 -8.00 -10.45
CA GLN A 11 -12.97 -7.34 -11.37
C GLN A 11 -14.10 -8.30 -11.77
N GLY A 12 -15.35 -7.85 -11.64
CA GLY A 12 -16.54 -8.65 -11.95
C GLY A 12 -16.96 -9.64 -10.86
N ILE A 13 -16.22 -9.74 -9.76
CA ILE A 13 -16.60 -10.56 -8.60
C ILE A 13 -17.44 -9.72 -7.63
N ARG A 14 -18.61 -10.22 -7.23
CA ARG A 14 -19.43 -9.56 -6.20
C ARG A 14 -18.81 -9.76 -4.83
N LEU A 15 -18.19 -8.69 -4.30
CA LEU A 15 -17.64 -8.68 -2.95
C LEU A 15 -18.70 -8.27 -1.94
N LYS A 16 -18.66 -8.87 -0.73
CA LYS A 16 -19.53 -8.45 0.38
C LYS A 16 -19.13 -7.07 0.90
N SER A 17 -17.83 -6.83 0.98
CA SER A 17 -17.19 -5.55 1.27
C SER A 17 -15.76 -5.58 0.72
N SER A 18 -15.14 -4.42 0.57
CA SER A 18 -13.73 -4.30 0.24
C SER A 18 -13.13 -3.07 0.92
N THR A 19 -12.06 -3.30 1.67
CA THR A 19 -11.39 -2.29 2.48
C THR A 19 -9.99 -2.06 1.97
N ALA A 20 -9.68 -0.82 1.59
CA ALA A 20 -8.31 -0.41 1.30
C ALA A 20 -7.58 -0.06 2.60
N VAL A 21 -6.31 -0.40 2.71
CA VAL A 21 -5.46 0.01 3.84
C VAL A 21 -4.16 0.56 3.26
N ASN A 22 -3.89 1.84 3.51
CA ASN A 22 -2.65 2.51 3.11
C ASN A 22 -2.27 2.29 1.63
N GLY A 23 -3.22 2.49 0.72
CA GLY A 23 -3.01 2.26 -0.70
C GLY A 23 -4.14 2.79 -1.56
N THR A 24 -3.89 2.91 -2.85
CA THR A 24 -4.81 3.46 -3.85
C THR A 24 -4.81 2.61 -5.12
N GLY A 25 -5.78 2.84 -6.00
CA GLY A 25 -5.82 2.25 -7.35
C GLY A 25 -4.87 2.92 -8.35
N LEU A 26 -4.14 3.96 -7.95
CA LEU A 26 -3.06 4.58 -8.72
C LEU A 26 -1.74 4.53 -7.93
N PRO A 27 -1.09 3.36 -7.85
CA PRO A 27 0.02 3.15 -6.91
C PRO A 27 1.33 3.84 -7.29
N CYS A 28 1.49 4.25 -8.54
CA CYS A 28 2.65 4.98 -9.05
C CYS A 28 2.12 6.24 -9.77
N ASP A 29 1.93 7.29 -8.98
CA ASP A 29 1.31 8.56 -9.35
C ASP A 29 1.70 9.63 -8.31
N ASP A 30 2.05 10.83 -8.77
CA ASP A 30 2.57 11.89 -7.90
C ASP A 30 1.48 12.53 -7.02
N SER A 31 0.21 12.47 -7.43
CA SER A 31 -0.95 13.04 -6.70
C SER A 31 -1.81 11.98 -6.00
N PHE A 32 -1.72 10.71 -6.42
CA PHE A 32 -2.65 9.68 -5.95
C PHE A 32 -1.95 8.43 -5.39
N GLY A 33 -0.63 8.35 -5.43
CA GLY A 33 0.11 7.15 -4.97
C GLY A 33 1.50 7.45 -4.47
N ILE A 34 2.40 6.49 -4.71
CA ILE A 34 3.84 6.70 -4.53
C ILE A 34 4.32 7.54 -5.71
N PRO A 35 5.03 8.66 -5.48
CA PRO A 35 5.57 9.48 -6.56
C PRO A 35 6.44 8.66 -7.52
N TYR A 36 6.33 8.93 -8.82
CA TYR A 36 6.99 8.15 -9.87
C TYR A 36 8.49 8.05 -9.65
N ALA A 37 9.14 9.17 -9.33
CA ALA A 37 10.57 9.22 -9.06
C ALA A 37 10.98 8.34 -7.86
N ILE A 38 10.15 8.29 -6.81
CA ILE A 38 10.39 7.45 -5.63
C ILE A 38 10.21 5.98 -5.98
N PHE A 39 9.15 5.62 -6.71
CA PHE A 39 8.91 4.23 -7.11
C PHE A 39 10.05 3.73 -8.00
N LYS A 40 10.35 4.46 -9.08
CA LYS A 40 11.42 4.11 -10.02
C LYS A 40 12.77 4.02 -9.31
N GLY A 41 13.13 5.01 -8.50
CA GLY A 41 14.38 5.00 -7.74
C GLY A 41 14.47 3.85 -6.74
N THR A 42 13.36 3.41 -6.16
CA THR A 42 13.32 2.22 -5.28
C THR A 42 13.66 0.96 -6.06
N LEU A 43 13.11 0.79 -7.26
CA LEU A 43 13.39 -0.36 -8.12
C LEU A 43 14.84 -0.36 -8.63
N GLU A 44 15.31 0.76 -9.18
CA GLU A 44 16.65 0.88 -9.77
C GLU A 44 17.77 0.68 -8.74
N ASN A 45 17.54 1.03 -7.48
CA ASN A 45 18.53 0.94 -6.41
C ASN A 45 18.23 -0.21 -5.42
N LEU A 46 17.39 -1.18 -5.80
CA LEU A 46 16.98 -2.24 -4.88
C LEU A 46 18.13 -3.22 -4.60
N THR A 47 18.50 -3.31 -3.33
CA THR A 47 19.50 -4.21 -2.75
C THR A 47 18.97 -4.69 -1.40
N GLU A 48 19.61 -5.66 -0.75
CA GLU A 48 19.20 -6.07 0.60
C GLU A 48 19.27 -4.91 1.61
N ASN A 49 20.30 -4.07 1.49
CA ASN A 49 20.48 -2.91 2.36
C ASN A 49 19.40 -1.83 2.12
N THR A 50 19.14 -1.48 0.85
CA THR A 50 18.10 -0.47 0.54
C THR A 50 16.69 -1.01 0.78
N ARG A 51 16.47 -2.33 0.67
CA ARG A 51 15.25 -3.00 1.14
C ARG A 51 15.04 -2.78 2.63
N SER A 52 16.07 -3.02 3.46
CA SER A 52 15.97 -2.80 4.91
C SER A 52 15.62 -1.35 5.25
N LYS A 53 16.22 -0.37 4.54
CA LYS A 53 15.85 1.05 4.66
C LYS A 53 14.41 1.34 4.24
N PHE A 54 13.92 0.68 3.19
CA PHE A 54 12.54 0.80 2.74
C PHE A 54 11.54 0.22 3.75
N GLU A 55 11.82 -0.96 4.30
CA GLU A 55 11.04 -1.58 5.38
C GLU A 55 11.05 -0.72 6.65
N ARG A 56 12.16 -0.05 6.95
CA ARG A 56 12.21 0.95 8.03
C ARG A 56 11.27 2.13 7.76
N ARG A 57 11.18 2.62 6.53
CA ARG A 57 10.21 3.68 6.17
C ARG A 57 8.77 3.20 6.26
N ILE A 58 8.50 1.93 5.92
CA ILE A 58 7.18 1.30 6.09
C ILE A 58 6.76 1.31 7.57
N CYS A 59 7.70 1.03 8.47
CA CYS A 59 7.43 0.89 9.90
C CYS A 59 7.56 2.20 10.69
N GLY A 60 8.20 3.22 10.13
CA GLY A 60 8.48 4.50 10.79
C GLY A 60 9.58 4.42 11.85
N ASP A 61 9.21 4.08 13.08
CA ASP A 61 10.12 4.09 14.22
C ASP A 61 10.95 2.80 14.35
N LYS A 62 12.01 2.86 15.16
CA LYS A 62 12.96 1.75 15.33
C LYS A 62 12.29 0.54 15.97
N VAL A 63 11.44 0.75 16.98
CA VAL A 63 10.81 -0.34 17.74
C VAL A 63 9.80 -1.07 16.85
N SER A 64 8.99 -0.34 16.09
CA SER A 64 8.08 -0.94 15.11
C SER A 64 8.81 -1.72 14.02
N PHE A 65 9.94 -1.20 13.55
CA PHE A 65 10.79 -1.91 12.58
C PHE A 65 11.40 -3.19 13.15
N GLU A 66 11.94 -3.16 14.36
CA GLU A 66 12.51 -4.35 15.02
C GLU A 66 11.45 -5.44 15.26
N ARG A 67 10.21 -5.06 15.58
CA ARG A 67 9.07 -5.99 15.64
C ARG A 67 8.73 -6.56 14.27
N TYR A 68 8.71 -5.73 13.23
CA TYR A 68 8.45 -6.16 11.86
C TYR A 68 9.51 -7.17 11.38
N GLN A 69 10.77 -7.00 11.79
CA GLN A 69 11.85 -7.93 11.46
C GLN A 69 11.74 -9.31 12.13
N GLN A 70 10.81 -9.49 13.09
CA GLN A 70 10.52 -10.83 13.64
C GLN A 70 9.73 -11.71 12.66
N PHE A 71 9.10 -11.13 11.65
CA PHE A 71 8.46 -11.90 10.59
C PHE A 71 9.49 -12.51 9.64
N SER A 72 9.19 -13.71 9.14
CA SER A 72 10.07 -14.37 8.16
C SER A 72 10.19 -13.54 6.89
N ALA A 73 11.40 -13.05 6.62
CA ALA A 73 11.69 -12.28 5.43
C ALA A 73 11.54 -13.15 4.18
N ARG A 74 10.76 -12.69 3.20
CA ARG A 74 10.71 -13.31 1.87
C ARG A 74 12.09 -13.20 1.19
N PRO A 75 12.47 -14.17 0.32
CA PRO A 75 13.72 -14.13 -0.41
C PRO A 75 13.88 -12.85 -1.24
N PHE A 76 15.07 -12.25 -1.21
CA PHE A 76 15.34 -10.98 -1.88
C PHE A 76 15.04 -11.03 -3.38
N ASN A 77 15.50 -12.08 -4.08
CA ASN A 77 15.24 -12.27 -5.51
C ASN A 77 13.74 -12.29 -5.85
N LYS A 78 12.90 -12.87 -4.99
CA LYS A 78 11.44 -12.91 -5.19
C LYS A 78 10.81 -11.53 -5.04
N ILE A 79 11.24 -10.72 -4.08
CA ILE A 79 10.75 -9.35 -3.92
C ILE A 79 11.23 -8.46 -5.07
N HIS A 80 12.48 -8.62 -5.52
CA HIS A 80 12.98 -7.87 -6.66
C HIS A 80 12.18 -8.19 -7.93
N GLN A 81 11.97 -9.48 -8.23
CA GLN A 81 11.15 -9.90 -9.38
C GLN A 81 9.72 -9.38 -9.30
N GLU A 82 9.11 -9.44 -8.11
CA GLU A 82 7.77 -8.90 -7.87
C GLU A 82 7.72 -7.38 -8.13
N LEU A 83 8.66 -6.60 -7.60
CA LEU A 83 8.68 -5.16 -7.79
C LEU A 83 8.91 -4.78 -9.26
N THR A 84 9.78 -5.50 -9.98
CA THR A 84 9.98 -5.32 -11.42
C THR A 84 8.68 -5.56 -12.19
N ALA A 85 7.98 -6.66 -11.91
CA ALA A 85 6.72 -7.01 -12.57
C ALA A 85 5.62 -6.00 -12.25
N LEU A 86 5.45 -5.64 -10.98
CA LEU A 86 4.48 -4.63 -10.55
C LEU A 86 4.74 -3.31 -11.23
N PHE A 87 5.99 -2.82 -11.26
CA PHE A 87 6.31 -1.56 -11.91
C PHE A 87 5.94 -1.58 -13.39
N ALA A 88 6.32 -2.64 -14.12
CA ALA A 88 5.98 -2.77 -15.54
C ALA A 88 4.46 -2.76 -15.77
N MET A 89 3.71 -3.57 -15.01
CA MET A 89 2.25 -3.68 -15.17
C MET A 89 1.52 -2.39 -14.77
N ILE A 90 1.92 -1.75 -13.67
CA ILE A 90 1.36 -0.47 -13.22
C ILE A 90 1.60 0.64 -14.24
N GLN A 91 2.72 0.61 -14.96
CA GLN A 91 3.01 1.60 -16.01
C GLN A 91 2.15 1.37 -17.25
N GLN A 92 1.83 0.12 -17.57
CA GLN A 92 1.00 -0.25 -18.72
C GLN A 92 -0.50 -0.11 -18.44
N ASP A 93 -0.93 -0.23 -17.18
CA ASP A 93 -2.34 -0.21 -16.80
C ASP A 93 -2.62 0.77 -15.66
N LYS A 94 -3.15 1.94 -16.06
CA LYS A 94 -3.56 3.05 -15.18
C LYS A 94 -5.06 3.10 -14.89
N ARG A 95 -5.83 2.07 -15.26
CA ARG A 95 -7.28 2.04 -15.00
C ARG A 95 -7.56 2.09 -13.50
N THR A 96 -8.66 2.69 -13.11
CA THR A 96 -9.12 2.75 -11.72
C THR A 96 -10.55 2.26 -11.65
N ASP A 97 -11.07 2.11 -10.42
CA ASP A 97 -12.50 1.89 -10.18
C ASP A 97 -13.02 0.58 -10.81
N LEU A 98 -12.14 -0.43 -10.94
CA LEU A 98 -12.50 -1.74 -11.49
C LEU A 98 -13.32 -2.59 -10.50
N ILE A 99 -13.25 -2.26 -9.21
CA ILE A 99 -14.15 -2.74 -8.16
C ILE A 99 -14.62 -1.54 -7.34
N HIS A 100 -15.76 -1.69 -6.66
CA HIS A 100 -16.26 -0.68 -5.74
C HIS A 100 -15.66 -0.88 -4.34
N TRP A 101 -15.01 0.14 -3.79
CA TRP A 101 -14.43 0.13 -2.44
C TRP A 101 -15.45 0.56 -1.39
N THR A 102 -15.62 -0.21 -0.31
CA THR A 102 -16.54 0.11 0.79
C THR A 102 -15.97 1.19 1.70
N ASN A 103 -14.70 1.06 2.06
CA ASN A 103 -13.99 2.00 2.93
C ASN A 103 -12.48 1.96 2.68
N ALA A 104 -11.78 3.00 3.14
CA ALA A 104 -10.32 3.07 3.11
C ALA A 104 -9.78 3.54 4.47
N TRP A 105 -8.69 2.90 4.91
CA TRP A 105 -7.90 3.34 6.06
C TRP A 105 -6.67 4.11 5.61
N VAL A 106 -6.49 5.32 6.16
CA VAL A 106 -5.35 6.20 5.89
C VAL A 106 -4.58 6.45 7.18
N SER A 107 -3.31 6.04 7.19
CA SER A 107 -2.43 6.25 8.34
C SER A 107 -1.80 7.63 8.32
N SER A 108 -1.89 8.37 9.42
CA SER A 108 -1.53 9.79 9.49
C SER A 108 -0.06 10.11 9.21
N ARG A 109 0.86 9.14 9.34
CA ARG A 109 2.30 9.30 9.08
C ARG A 109 2.84 8.40 7.99
N ASP A 110 1.99 7.87 7.11
CA ASP A 110 2.43 7.00 6.01
C ASP A 110 3.49 7.71 5.13
N LYS A 111 4.68 7.10 5.05
CA LYS A 111 5.85 7.61 4.30
C LYS A 111 6.02 6.98 2.92
N ILE A 112 5.09 6.10 2.53
CA ILE A 112 5.08 5.36 1.27
C ILE A 112 3.96 5.91 0.39
N PHE A 113 2.71 5.80 0.84
CA PHE A 113 1.54 6.43 0.24
C PHE A 113 1.17 7.62 1.12
N THR A 114 1.58 8.83 0.76
CA THR A 114 1.37 9.99 1.64
C THR A 114 -0.13 10.15 1.96
N PRO A 115 -0.50 10.56 3.20
CA PRO A 115 -1.89 10.75 3.57
C PRO A 115 -2.62 11.66 2.59
N ALA A 116 -2.00 12.78 2.20
CA ALA A 116 -2.54 13.72 1.22
C ALA A 116 -2.94 13.02 -0.10
N ASN A 117 -2.05 12.21 -0.67
CA ASN A 117 -2.32 11.49 -1.92
C ASN A 117 -3.44 10.45 -1.74
N GLN A 118 -3.49 9.78 -0.59
CA GLN A 118 -4.55 8.82 -0.27
C GLN A 118 -5.91 9.52 -0.13
N HIS A 119 -5.99 10.61 0.63
CA HIS A 119 -7.22 11.40 0.77
C HIS A 119 -7.69 11.92 -0.59
N GLN A 120 -6.77 12.42 -1.43
CA GLN A 120 -7.11 12.91 -2.76
C GLN A 120 -7.69 11.80 -3.64
N TYR A 121 -7.17 10.57 -3.56
CA TYR A 121 -7.72 9.43 -4.31
C TYR A 121 -9.08 9.00 -3.78
N TRP A 122 -9.24 8.90 -2.45
CA TRP A 122 -10.42 8.30 -1.83
C TRP A 122 -11.61 9.25 -1.64
N ALA A 123 -11.40 10.57 -1.67
CA ALA A 123 -12.40 11.59 -1.34
C ALA A 123 -13.76 11.43 -2.04
N SER A 124 -13.78 10.96 -3.29
CA SER A 124 -15.01 10.75 -4.07
C SER A 124 -15.39 9.28 -4.27
N ARG A 125 -14.68 8.35 -3.61
CA ARG A 125 -14.79 6.91 -3.89
C ARG A 125 -15.39 6.11 -2.76
N CYS A 126 -15.05 6.40 -1.51
CA CYS A 126 -15.55 5.68 -0.35
C CYS A 126 -15.36 6.46 0.95
N ALA A 127 -15.91 5.95 2.06
CA ALA A 127 -15.65 6.50 3.38
C ALA A 127 -14.18 6.27 3.79
N VAL A 128 -13.51 7.35 4.21
CA VAL A 128 -12.14 7.30 4.70
C VAL A 128 -12.13 7.30 6.23
N GLN A 129 -11.39 6.37 6.81
CA GLN A 129 -11.10 6.29 8.23
C GLN A 129 -9.63 6.63 8.45
N GLU A 130 -9.35 7.62 9.29
CA GLU A 130 -8.00 7.99 9.66
C GLU A 130 -7.53 7.19 10.88
N ILE A 131 -6.25 6.83 10.89
CA ILE A 131 -5.63 6.14 12.00
C ILE A 131 -4.24 6.66 12.28
N GLU A 132 -3.92 6.84 13.55
CA GLU A 132 -2.58 7.19 13.98
C GLU A 132 -1.62 6.02 13.72
N GLY A 133 -0.72 6.17 12.75
CA GLY A 133 0.12 5.06 12.31
C GLY A 133 1.05 5.38 11.15
N GLU A 134 1.81 4.35 10.78
CA GLU A 134 2.75 4.33 9.65
C GLU A 134 2.16 3.47 8.52
N HIS A 135 2.91 3.22 7.44
CA HIS A 135 2.40 2.41 6.33
C HIS A 135 2.00 0.98 6.79
N TYR A 136 2.80 0.35 7.65
CA TYR A 136 2.40 -0.87 8.33
C TYR A 136 1.61 -0.55 9.60
N VAL A 137 0.27 -0.61 9.50
CA VAL A 137 -0.64 -0.21 10.58
C VAL A 137 -1.39 -1.38 11.22
N PHE A 138 -1.24 -2.60 10.70
CA PHE A 138 -1.98 -3.77 11.19
C PHE A 138 -1.73 -4.10 12.68
N SER A 139 -0.60 -3.67 13.24
CA SER A 139 -0.31 -3.78 14.69
C SER A 139 -1.25 -2.97 15.60
N ARG A 140 -2.11 -2.12 15.01
CA ARG A 140 -3.17 -1.38 15.70
C ARG A 140 -4.49 -2.15 15.77
N PHE A 141 -4.61 -3.25 15.04
CA PHE A 141 -5.83 -4.06 14.96
C PHE A 141 -5.62 -5.40 15.66
N THR A 142 -6.66 -5.87 16.35
CA THR A 142 -6.66 -7.18 17.03
C THR A 142 -7.55 -8.20 16.34
N HIS A 143 -8.48 -7.75 15.47
CA HIS A 143 -9.43 -8.58 14.77
C HIS A 143 -9.60 -8.08 13.34
N TRP A 144 -9.82 -9.00 12.39
CA TRP A 144 -10.06 -8.65 10.99
C TRP A 144 -11.32 -7.81 10.81
N SER A 145 -12.40 -8.12 11.53
CA SER A 145 -13.67 -7.41 11.43
C SER A 145 -13.57 -5.92 11.73
N ALA A 146 -12.62 -5.51 12.57
CA ALA A 146 -12.37 -4.10 12.87
C ALA A 146 -11.91 -3.29 11.65
N LEU A 147 -11.53 -3.93 10.54
CA LEU A 147 -11.17 -3.22 9.31
C LEU A 147 -12.41 -2.78 8.51
N TRP A 148 -13.53 -3.51 8.59
CA TRP A 148 -14.72 -3.30 7.76
C TRP A 148 -16.03 -3.06 8.52
N ASN A 149 -16.07 -3.32 9.82
CA ASN A 149 -17.21 -2.98 10.68
C ASN A 149 -16.89 -1.68 11.43
N HIS A 150 -17.58 -0.60 11.06
CA HIS A 150 -17.57 0.69 11.74
C HIS A 150 -18.99 1.04 12.17
#